data_AF-A0A356LFT4-F1
#
_entry.id   AF-A0A356LFT4-F1
#
_cell.length_a   1.000
_cell.length_b   1.000
_cell.length_c   1.000
_cell.angle_alpha   90.00
_cell.angle_beta   90.00
_cell.angle_gamma   90.00
#
_symmetry.space_group_name_H-M   'P 1'
#
loop_
_entity.id
_entity.type
_entity.pdbx_description
1 polymer ?
#
loop_
_entity_poly.entity_id
_entity_poly.type
_entity_poly.pdbx_seq_one_letter_code
_entity_poly.pdbx_strand_id
1 'polypeptide(L)'
;MIYVISIAGLAFLIAAIYAQSALSELLGFFRDRPHLLDRTGFISDLYFLFDLTMCRYGFVHYVLKNPNPPDEIAAAFPQYGWLRKISNIAYFLHILFGVVLITAFIISRI
;
A
#
# COMPACT_ATOMS: atom_id res chain seq x y z
N MET A 1 19.54 -3.24 -17.39
CA MET A 1 19.05 -2.57 -16.17
C MET A 1 17.80 -1.74 -16.43
N ILE A 2 17.77 -0.88 -17.46
CA ILE A 2 16.57 -0.08 -17.78
C ILE A 2 15.30 -0.93 -17.94
N TYR A 3 15.38 -2.05 -18.66
CA TYR A 3 14.25 -2.98 -18.82
C TYR A 3 13.73 -3.54 -17.48
N VAL A 4 14.63 -3.87 -16.55
CA VAL A 4 14.26 -4.40 -15.23
C VAL A 4 13.55 -3.32 -14.39
N ILE A 5 14.07 -2.09 -14.41
CA ILE A 5 13.45 -0.94 -13.74
C ILE A 5 12.06 -0.67 -14.32
N SER A 6 11.94 -0.65 -15.66
CA SER A 6 10.66 -0.41 -16.34
C SER A 6 9.63 -1.49 -16.02
N ILE A 7 10.01 -2.77 -16.05
CA ILE A 7 9.11 -3.89 -15.72
C ILE A 7 8.68 -3.81 -14.26
N ALA A 8 9.62 -3.57 -13.33
CA ALA A 8 9.30 -3.45 -11.90
C ALA A 8 8.40 -2.25 -11.61
N GLY A 9 8.68 -1.10 -12.24
CA GLY A 9 7.86 0.11 -12.12
C GLY A 9 6.45 -0.09 -12.67
N LEU A 10 6.31 -0.75 -13.83
CA LEU A 10 5.01 -1.07 -14.41
C LEU A 10 4.22 -2.05 -13.54
N ALA A 11 4.86 -3.10 -13.03
CA ALA A 11 4.23 -4.06 -12.12
C ALA A 11 3.74 -3.38 -10.83
N PHE A 12 4.56 -2.51 -10.24
CA PHE A 12 4.16 -1.70 -9.09
C PHE A 12 2.98 -0.79 -9.43
N LEU A 13 3.03 -0.06 -10.55
CA LEU A 13 1.96 0.85 -10.95
C LEU A 13 0.61 0.14 -11.14
N ILE A 14 0.61 -1.00 -11.84
CA ILE A 14 -0.61 -1.81 -12.02
C ILE A 14 -1.16 -2.27 -10.67
N ALA A 15 -0.29 -2.76 -9.78
CA ALA A 15 -0.70 -3.18 -8.44
C ALA A 15 -1.22 -2.02 -7.60
N ALA A 16 -0.60 -0.84 -7.69
CA ALA A 16 -1.04 0.36 -6.96
C ALA A 16 -2.41 0.84 -7.44
N ILE A 17 -2.67 0.85 -8.76
CA ILE A 17 -3.99 1.20 -9.32
C ILE A 17 -5.05 0.18 -8.86
N TYR A 18 -4.73 -1.11 -8.95
CA TYR A 18 -5.63 -2.16 -8.51
C TYR A 18 -5.94 -2.07 -7.01
N ALA A 19 -4.92 -1.87 -6.18
CA ALA A 19 -5.07 -1.68 -4.74
C ALA A 19 -5.87 -0.42 -4.41
N GLN A 20 -5.61 0.69 -5.10
CA GLN A 20 -6.36 1.94 -4.93
C GLN A 20 -7.85 1.74 -5.19
N SER A 21 -8.20 1.03 -6.26
CA SER A 21 -9.59 0.72 -6.59
C SER A 21 -10.22 -0.23 -5.56
N ALA A 22 -9.56 -1.35 -5.26
CA ALA A 22 -10.10 -2.38 -4.37
C ALA A 22 -10.22 -1.94 -2.91
N LEU A 23 -9.32 -1.07 -2.43
CA LEU A 23 -9.31 -0.58 -1.05
C LEU A 23 -9.96 0.79 -0.89
N SER A 24 -10.52 1.40 -1.94
CA SER A 24 -11.08 2.76 -1.88
C SER A 24 -12.10 2.94 -0.73
N GLU A 25 -13.05 2.01 -0.61
CA GLU A 25 -14.06 2.03 0.47
C GLU A 25 -13.44 1.85 1.85
N LEU A 26 -12.44 0.98 1.98
CA LEU A 26 -11.73 0.76 3.24
C LEU A 26 -10.92 2.00 3.65
N LEU A 27 -10.27 2.66 2.69
CA LEU A 27 -9.58 3.93 2.92
C LEU A 27 -10.57 5.03 3.32
N GLY A 28 -11.72 5.12 2.65
CA GLY A 28 -12.82 6.01 3.05
C GLY A 28 -13.27 5.75 4.48
N PHE A 29 -13.52 4.49 4.84
CA PHE A 29 -13.93 4.10 6.19
C PHE A 29 -12.96 4.54 7.28
N PHE A 30 -11.65 4.46 7.02
CA PHE A 30 -10.62 4.94 7.95
C PHE A 30 -10.60 6.48 8.02
N ARG A 31 -10.74 7.17 6.89
CA ARG A 31 -10.75 8.64 6.84
C ARG A 31 -11.93 9.25 7.60
N ASP A 32 -13.08 8.60 7.56
CA ASP A 32 -14.29 9.07 8.24
C ASP A 32 -14.27 8.83 9.76
N ARG A 33 -13.23 8.17 10.29
CA ARG A 33 -13.12 7.77 11.70
C ARG A 33 -11.82 8.28 12.34
N PRO A 34 -11.87 9.37 13.12
CA PRO A 34 -10.70 9.98 13.73
C PRO A 34 -9.85 9.01 14.57
N HIS A 35 -10.48 8.10 15.32
CA HIS A 35 -9.77 7.14 16.17
C HIS A 35 -8.94 6.10 15.39
N LEU A 36 -9.26 5.87 14.11
CA LEU A 36 -8.48 5.02 13.22
C LEU A 36 -7.31 5.80 12.62
N LEU A 37 -7.51 7.08 12.29
CA LEU A 37 -6.44 7.97 11.80
C LEU A 37 -5.34 8.18 12.85
N ASP A 38 -5.67 8.16 14.14
CA ASP A 38 -4.66 8.20 15.21
C ASP A 38 -3.67 7.02 15.12
N ARG A 39 -4.10 5.89 14.55
CA ARG A 39 -3.28 4.67 14.41
C ARG A 39 -2.59 4.55 13.05
N THR A 40 -3.21 5.08 12.00
CA THR A 40 -2.72 4.98 10.61
C THR A 40 -2.04 6.24 10.11
N GLY A 41 -2.15 7.35 10.82
CA GLY A 41 -1.82 8.67 10.30
C GLY A 41 -2.77 9.10 9.17
N PHE A 42 -2.33 10.12 8.43
CA PHE A 42 -3.06 10.68 7.30
C PHE A 42 -3.21 9.68 6.14
N ILE A 43 -4.42 9.62 5.57
CA ILE A 43 -4.77 8.81 4.40
C ILE A 43 -5.39 9.75 3.36
N SER A 44 -4.79 9.87 2.18
CA SER A 44 -5.39 10.60 1.05
C SER A 44 -6.33 9.72 0.22
N ASP A 45 -7.10 10.37 -0.67
CA ASP A 45 -7.93 9.69 -1.68
C ASP A 45 -7.14 8.76 -2.60
N LEU A 46 -5.86 9.07 -2.85
CA LEU A 46 -5.00 8.35 -3.78
C LEU A 46 -3.79 7.75 -3.05
N TYR A 47 -4.06 7.17 -1.87
CA TYR A 47 -3.06 6.63 -0.94
C TYR A 47 -2.03 5.71 -1.62
N PHE A 48 -2.45 4.72 -2.41
CA PHE A 48 -1.52 3.75 -3.01
C PHE A 48 -0.66 4.34 -4.13
N LEU A 49 -1.08 5.46 -4.73
CA LEU A 49 -0.34 6.13 -5.79
C LEU A 49 0.62 7.20 -5.24
N PHE A 50 0.18 7.98 -4.25
CA PHE A 50 0.96 9.11 -3.72
C PHE A 50 1.50 8.88 -2.31
N ASP A 51 0.67 8.58 -1.33
CA ASP A 51 1.14 8.46 0.05
C ASP A 51 2.15 7.32 0.21
N LEU A 52 1.92 6.20 -0.48
CA LEU A 52 2.83 5.07 -0.50
C LEU A 52 4.19 5.45 -1.09
N THR A 53 4.23 6.24 -2.16
CA THR A 53 5.47 6.70 -2.80
C THR A 53 6.19 7.79 -2.00
N MET A 54 5.46 8.51 -1.14
CA MET A 54 6.02 9.41 -0.12
C MET A 54 6.44 8.69 1.17
N CYS A 55 6.48 7.36 1.16
CA CYS A 55 6.83 6.52 2.30
C CYS A 55 5.89 6.66 3.52
N ARG A 56 4.65 7.13 3.34
CA ARG A 56 3.64 7.25 4.40
C ARG A 56 2.95 5.91 4.65
N TYR A 57 3.65 5.00 5.30
CA TYR A 57 3.22 3.60 5.41
C TYR A 57 2.18 3.27 6.49
N GLY A 58 1.60 4.26 7.17
CA GLY A 58 0.79 4.00 8.37
C GLY A 58 -0.43 3.10 8.14
N PHE A 59 -1.18 3.28 7.05
CA PHE A 59 -2.31 2.40 6.72
C PHE A 59 -1.86 0.97 6.35
N VAL A 60 -0.89 0.82 5.43
CA VAL A 60 -0.39 -0.51 5.04
C VAL A 60 0.25 -1.25 6.20
N HIS A 61 0.95 -0.55 7.11
CA HIS A 61 1.51 -1.12 8.33
C HIS A 61 0.43 -1.54 9.32
N TYR A 62 -0.62 -0.74 9.48
CA TYR A 62 -1.75 -1.11 10.32
C TYR A 62 -2.40 -2.40 9.80
N VAL A 63 -2.71 -2.46 8.50
CA VAL A 63 -3.35 -3.61 7.86
C VAL A 63 -2.45 -4.85 7.91
N LEU A 64 -1.14 -4.67 7.77
CA LEU A 64 -0.16 -5.75 7.91
C LEU A 64 -0.10 -6.31 9.34
N LYS A 65 -0.09 -5.43 10.36
CA LYS A 65 0.01 -5.79 11.78
C LYS A 65 -1.28 -6.34 12.38
N ASN A 66 -2.44 -6.13 11.73
CA ASN A 66 -3.74 -6.58 12.23
C ASN A 66 -4.35 -7.62 11.26
N PRO A 67 -3.96 -8.91 11.35
CA PRO A 67 -4.58 -9.97 10.54
C PRO A 67 -6.08 -10.12 10.80
N ASN A 68 -6.47 -9.92 12.05
CA ASN A 68 -7.85 -9.92 12.50
C ASN A 68 -8.26 -8.47 12.76
N PRO A 69 -9.20 -7.92 11.98
CA PRO A 69 -9.65 -6.54 12.17
C PRO A 69 -10.50 -6.43 13.45
N PRO A 70 -10.57 -5.24 14.07
CA PRO A 70 -11.58 -4.94 15.09
C PRO A 70 -13.00 -5.19 14.57
N ASP A 71 -13.94 -5.47 15.48
CA ASP A 71 -15.32 -5.85 15.15
C ASP A 71 -16.02 -4.85 14.21
N GLU A 72 -15.75 -3.54 14.38
CA GLU A 72 -16.29 -2.49 13.51
C GLU A 72 -15.87 -2.64 12.04
N ILE A 73 -14.61 -3.02 11.79
CA ILE A 73 -14.07 -3.25 10.44
C ILE A 73 -14.49 -4.63 9.95
N ALA A 74 -14.52 -5.64 10.82
CA ALA A 74 -14.97 -6.99 10.47
C ALA A 74 -16.42 -7.00 9.97
N ALA A 75 -17.29 -6.22 10.62
CA ALA A 75 -18.70 -6.08 10.25
C ALA A 75 -18.88 -5.31 8.92
N ALA A 76 -18.12 -4.24 8.71
CA ALA A 76 -18.20 -3.43 7.50
C ALA A 76 -17.53 -4.09 6.27
N PHE A 77 -16.47 -4.88 6.50
CA PHE A 77 -15.69 -5.52 5.45
C PHE A 77 -15.52 -7.03 5.72
N PRO A 78 -16.54 -7.85 5.42
CA PRO A 78 -16.46 -9.31 5.56
C PRO A 78 -15.29 -9.93 4.77
N GLN A 79 -14.92 -9.29 3.67
CA GLN A 79 -13.80 -9.66 2.79
C GLN A 79 -12.46 -9.02 3.19
N TYR A 80 -12.31 -8.56 4.44
CA TYR A 80 -11.09 -7.90 4.92
C TYR A 80 -9.82 -8.72 4.66
N GLY A 81 -9.86 -10.04 4.83
CA GLY A 81 -8.71 -10.90 4.57
C GLY A 81 -8.19 -10.83 3.12
N TRP A 82 -9.09 -10.63 2.16
CA TRP A 82 -8.74 -10.40 0.75
C TRP A 82 -8.17 -9.00 0.53
N LEU A 83 -8.83 -7.97 1.05
CA LEU A 83 -8.37 -6.58 0.97
C LEU A 83 -6.97 -6.41 1.58
N ARG A 84 -6.70 -7.08 2.71
CA ARG A 84 -5.40 -7.13 3.35
C ARG A 84 -4.33 -7.72 2.44
N LYS A 85 -4.62 -8.81 1.73
CA LYS A 85 -3.66 -9.41 0.78
C LYS A 85 -3.31 -8.41 -0.33
N ILE A 86 -4.30 -7.71 -0.88
CA ILE A 86 -4.08 -6.70 -1.91
C ILE A 86 -3.19 -5.57 -1.37
N SER A 87 -3.53 -5.02 -0.20
CA SER A 87 -2.75 -3.98 0.48
C SER A 87 -1.29 -4.39 0.66
N ASN A 88 -1.06 -5.60 1.19
CA ASN A 88 0.27 -6.11 1.46
C ASN A 88 1.05 -6.36 0.17
N ILE A 89 0.43 -6.90 -0.88
CA ILE A 89 1.08 -7.11 -2.19
C ILE A 89 1.54 -5.78 -2.77
N ALA A 90 0.69 -4.76 -2.78
CA ALA A 90 1.06 -3.43 -3.27
C ALA A 90 2.22 -2.83 -2.45
N TYR A 91 2.19 -2.98 -1.13
CA TYR A 91 3.28 -2.54 -0.25
C TYR A 91 4.59 -3.28 -0.54
N PHE A 92 4.57 -4.61 -0.66
CA PHE A 92 5.79 -5.38 -0.97
C PHE A 92 6.36 -5.05 -2.35
N LEU A 93 5.52 -4.83 -3.36
CA LEU A 93 5.96 -4.40 -4.68
C LEU A 93 6.59 -3.00 -4.64
N HIS A 94 6.06 -2.09 -3.83
CA HIS A 94 6.68 -0.78 -3.62
C HIS A 94 8.09 -0.91 -3.01
N ILE A 95 8.25 -1.71 -1.95
CA ILE A 95 9.55 -1.94 -1.33
C ILE A 95 10.52 -2.61 -2.31
N LEU A 96 10.07 -3.63 -3.04
CA LEU A 96 10.88 -4.31 -4.06
C LEU A 96 11.33 -3.33 -5.15
N PHE A 97 10.44 -2.44 -5.61
CA PHE A 97 10.79 -1.42 -6.59
C PHE A 97 11.86 -0.46 -6.05
N GLY A 98 11.74 -0.02 -4.80
CA GLY A 98 12.78 0.77 -4.12
C GLY A 98 14.14 0.06 -4.08
N VAL A 99 14.16 -1.23 -3.74
CA VAL A 99 15.38 -2.06 -3.74
C VAL A 99 15.99 -2.17 -5.13
N VAL A 100 15.17 -2.36 -6.18
CA VAL A 100 15.62 -2.39 -7.58
C VAL A 100 16.27 -1.07 -7.97
N LEU A 101 15.68 0.07 -7.60
CA LEU A 101 16.23 1.39 -7.89
C LEU A 101 17.57 1.63 -7.19
N ILE A 102 17.68 1.30 -5.90
CA ILE A 102 18.93 1.44 -5.13
C ILE A 102 20.02 0.54 -5.72
N THR A 103 19.71 -0.72 -5.98
CA THR A 103 20.65 -1.68 -6.57
C THR A 103 21.11 -1.21 -7.95
N ALA A 104 20.17 -0.70 -8.75
CA ALA A 104 20.50 -0.17 -10.06
C ALA A 104 21.40 1.07 -10.00
N PHE A 105 21.15 1.95 -9.05
CA PHE A 105 22.02 3.10 -8.81
C PHE A 105 23.44 2.64 -8.44
N ILE A 106 23.58 1.72 -7.48
CA ILE A 106 24.89 1.20 -7.04
C ILE A 106 25.66 0.59 -8.21
N ILE A 107 25.02 -0.31 -8.99
CA ILE A 107 25.68 -0.96 -10.13
C ILE A 107 26.09 0.05 -11.20
N SER A 108 25.29 1.11 -11.43
CA SER A 108 25.64 2.16 -12.41
C SER A 108 26.83 3.04 -11.99
N ARG A 109 27.25 2.97 -10.73
CA ARG A 109 28.34 3.75 -10.14
C ARG A 109 29.61 2.93 -9.93
N ILE A 110 29.56 1.61 -10.13
CA ILE A 110 30.70 0.70 -10.16
C ILE A 110 31.19 0.59 -11.60
#